data_AF-A0A933LM60-F1
#
_entry.id   AF-A0A933LM60-F1
#
_cell.length_a   1.000
_cell.length_b   1.000
_cell.length_c   1.000
_cell.angle_alpha   90.00
_cell.angle_beta   90.00
_cell.angle_gamma   90.00
#
_symmetry.space_group_name_H-M   'P 1'
#
loop_
_entity.id
_entity.type
_entity.pdbx_description
1 polymer ?
#
loop_
_entity_poly.entity_id
_entity_poly.type
_entity_poly.pdbx_seq_one_letter_code
_entity_poly.pdbx_strand_id
1 'polypeptide(L)'
;MTAGARGTRTGQRADRLEERALLERLSHGLSEEEIQRVLAGALLALDKRGRERLLTRLGTEAGATLRRLLASRGRSRTKAPPSPGSAKIREEWEKAWDEWEACVAESGDEDGRYVVREHHWEEPYLDGSSLAQDLEPLAARMRQILNRVMDEGLAPEFSFLAAIEELDSEIGSGLPEWMDPSFGDGCPLGPEVTGCLLEWEWRARRREGRSALDLADAIRRLEVSARIVSLDADTIARFIRGLGDAEQQAVLRGIAAHRSASHWAEVLGAAHSGWFKIHQVLARRWDPTLFEESSRQNIAHDWTLALPLVADLLRRKAFDQAGPLIEAAVRALLRLETGETWDPRETLLIARPGLRDGSDPPAEAFRLLESWRKVARGLGQDELACALELQVAVGRRWADGDAALEAFRRVPSPQFAGLRDRLFTDWRSLVVEETLGREADRREPPGSVWVHALVDAARAGPDGAPSFRRAVRQWLREAGRAPAAVQQSRRALGTLTLDLDVRSSLRRTSPTLHRLLSTRWHAEPNVRASRRRWIERLGVADLFPEVLELWRRHAASLVPDPATATGSTYDDCAEWLAALFELDSTAYQRVVHAWAGLHARRKNLWRAISRKRLPL
;
A
#
# COMPACT_ATOMS: atom_id res chain seq x y z
N MET A 1 4.83 -30.78 71.89
CA MET A 1 3.43 -31.25 71.80
C MET A 1 2.64 -30.24 70.98
N THR A 2 2.40 -30.61 69.73
CA THR A 2 1.70 -29.86 68.69
C THR A 2 0.19 -30.12 68.78
N ALA A 3 -0.57 -29.15 69.29
CA ALA A 3 -2.03 -29.14 69.21
C ALA A 3 -2.51 -27.68 69.11
N GLY A 4 -2.53 -27.13 67.90
CA GLY A 4 -2.96 -25.74 67.69
C GLY A 4 -3.25 -25.33 66.24
N ALA A 5 -2.94 -26.16 65.24
CA ALA A 5 -3.16 -25.83 63.83
C ALA A 5 -4.26 -26.67 63.14
N ARG A 6 -4.92 -27.59 63.85
CA ARG A 6 -5.95 -28.48 63.26
C ARG A 6 -7.38 -27.94 63.34
N GLY A 7 -7.67 -26.89 64.11
CA GLY A 7 -9.04 -26.40 64.34
C GLY A 7 -9.56 -25.37 63.33
N THR A 8 -8.70 -24.60 62.68
CA THR A 8 -9.11 -23.51 61.76
C THR A 8 -9.26 -23.98 60.30
N ARG A 9 -8.50 -24.98 59.86
CA ARG A 9 -8.58 -25.55 58.50
C ARG A 9 -9.83 -26.41 58.27
N THR A 10 -10.34 -27.09 59.29
CA THR A 10 -11.56 -27.92 59.20
C THR A 10 -12.83 -27.08 59.15
N GLY A 11 -12.90 -25.98 59.91
CA GLY A 11 -14.03 -25.03 59.87
C GLY A 11 -14.17 -24.32 58.53
N GLN A 12 -13.08 -23.81 57.96
CA GLN A 12 -13.11 -23.17 56.63
C GLN A 12 -13.50 -24.13 55.49
N ARG A 13 -13.18 -25.43 55.62
CA ARG A 13 -13.54 -26.45 54.62
C ARG A 13 -15.01 -26.84 54.72
N ALA A 14 -15.56 -26.91 55.93
CA ALA A 14 -16.99 -27.13 56.17
C ALA A 14 -17.83 -25.94 55.69
N ASP A 15 -17.41 -24.71 56.01
CA ASP A 15 -18.09 -23.48 55.56
C ASP A 15 -18.14 -23.36 54.03
N ARG A 16 -17.06 -23.74 53.31
CA ARG A 16 -17.04 -23.74 51.83
C ARG A 16 -17.94 -24.83 51.22
N LEU A 17 -18.10 -25.97 51.89
CA LEU A 17 -18.99 -27.04 51.45
C LEU A 17 -20.46 -26.64 51.65
N GLU A 18 -20.77 -25.97 52.76
CA GLU A 18 -22.09 -25.39 53.00
C GLU A 18 -22.41 -24.24 52.04
N GLU A 19 -21.44 -23.36 51.76
CA GLU A 19 -21.58 -22.29 50.77
C GLU A 19 -21.89 -22.85 49.38
N ARG A 20 -21.17 -23.91 48.96
CA ARG A 20 -21.39 -24.57 47.67
C ARG A 20 -22.75 -25.26 47.59
N ALA A 21 -23.16 -25.98 48.64
CA ALA A 21 -24.47 -26.61 48.71
C ALA A 21 -25.62 -25.59 48.74
N LEU A 22 -25.41 -24.43 49.36
CA LEU A 22 -26.38 -23.33 49.35
C LEU A 22 -26.49 -22.71 47.97
N LEU A 23 -25.37 -22.46 47.29
CA LEU A 23 -25.35 -21.94 45.92
C LEU A 23 -26.04 -22.89 44.94
N GLU A 24 -25.80 -24.20 45.05
CA GLU A 24 -26.50 -25.21 44.24
C GLU A 24 -28.01 -25.21 44.47
N ARG A 25 -28.46 -25.07 45.72
CA ARG A 25 -29.89 -24.98 46.03
C ARG A 25 -30.52 -23.67 45.52
N LEU A 26 -29.78 -22.58 45.57
CA LEU A 26 -30.23 -21.29 45.03
C LEU A 26 -30.31 -21.34 43.50
N SER A 27 -29.34 -21.94 42.81
CA SER A 27 -29.33 -22.06 41.34
C SER A 27 -30.41 -23.00 40.78
N HIS A 28 -30.85 -24.00 41.55
CA HIS A 28 -31.99 -24.85 41.16
C HIS A 28 -33.35 -24.17 41.36
N GLY A 29 -33.47 -23.23 42.29
CA GLY A 29 -34.74 -22.64 42.69
C GLY A 29 -34.98 -21.22 42.16
N LEU A 30 -33.93 -20.52 41.73
CA LEU A 30 -33.97 -19.12 41.32
C LEU A 30 -33.19 -18.91 40.03
N SER A 31 -33.66 -17.99 39.20
CA SER A 31 -32.91 -17.51 38.03
C SER A 31 -31.65 -16.73 38.45
N GLU A 32 -30.69 -16.60 37.54
CA GLU A 32 -29.44 -15.87 37.78
C GLU A 32 -29.70 -14.42 38.21
N GLU A 33 -30.68 -13.75 37.59
CA GLU A 33 -31.09 -12.40 37.98
C GLU A 33 -31.65 -12.33 39.41
N GLU A 34 -32.44 -13.32 39.83
CA GLU A 34 -33.00 -13.38 41.17
C GLU A 34 -31.92 -13.63 42.22
N ILE A 35 -30.94 -14.47 41.92
CA ILE A 35 -29.78 -14.71 42.78
C ILE A 35 -28.96 -13.42 42.92
N GLN A 36 -28.69 -12.72 41.82
CA GLN A 36 -28.00 -11.43 41.84
C GLN A 36 -28.75 -10.38 42.67
N ARG A 37 -30.10 -10.32 42.57
CA ARG A 37 -30.94 -9.43 43.39
C ARG A 37 -30.92 -9.79 44.86
N VAL A 38 -30.95 -11.08 45.20
CA VAL A 38 -30.85 -11.56 46.59
C VAL A 38 -29.50 -11.19 47.19
N LEU A 39 -28.40 -11.39 46.46
CA LEU A 39 -27.06 -11.02 46.90
C LEU A 39 -26.92 -9.50 47.07
N ALA A 40 -27.39 -8.71 46.10
CA ALA A 40 -27.38 -7.26 46.19
C ALA A 40 -28.25 -6.75 47.35
N GLY A 41 -29.44 -7.33 47.55
CA GLY A 41 -30.35 -7.02 48.64
C GLY A 41 -29.76 -7.36 50.01
N ALA A 42 -29.15 -8.54 50.16
CA ALA A 42 -28.47 -8.96 51.37
C ALA A 42 -27.30 -8.05 51.72
N LEU A 43 -26.45 -7.71 50.73
CA LEU A 43 -25.33 -6.77 50.91
C LEU A 43 -25.79 -5.38 51.35
N LEU A 44 -26.95 -4.93 50.84
CA LEU A 44 -27.53 -3.64 51.22
C LEU A 44 -28.15 -3.63 52.60
N ALA A 45 -28.74 -4.76 53.01
CA ALA A 45 -29.35 -4.93 54.33
C ALA A 45 -28.33 -5.06 55.47
N LEU A 46 -27.06 -5.38 55.17
CA LEU A 46 -26.00 -5.45 56.18
C LEU A 46 -25.66 -4.07 56.76
N ASP A 47 -25.61 -4.00 58.09
CA ASP A 47 -25.10 -2.86 58.85
C ASP A 47 -23.56 -2.76 58.75
N LYS A 48 -22.97 -1.67 59.25
CA LYS A 48 -21.53 -1.41 59.14
C LYS A 48 -20.68 -2.55 59.71
N ARG A 49 -21.10 -3.12 60.86
CA ARG A 49 -20.43 -4.26 61.51
C ARG A 49 -20.60 -5.56 60.70
N GLY A 50 -21.78 -5.80 60.14
CA GLY A 50 -22.05 -6.93 59.25
C GLY A 50 -21.20 -6.90 57.98
N ARG A 51 -21.04 -5.71 57.38
CA ARG A 51 -20.15 -5.52 56.23
C ARG A 51 -18.69 -5.78 56.62
N GLU A 52 -18.19 -5.24 57.73
CA GLU A 52 -16.81 -5.50 58.16
C GLU A 52 -16.54 -6.99 58.44
N ARG A 53 -17.50 -7.71 59.03
CA ARG A 53 -17.42 -9.18 59.20
C ARG A 53 -17.37 -9.92 57.86
N LEU A 54 -18.22 -9.54 56.91
CA LEU A 54 -18.21 -10.11 55.56
C LEU A 54 -16.89 -9.85 54.84
N LEU A 55 -16.38 -8.62 54.85
CA LEU A 55 -15.12 -8.25 54.21
C LEU A 55 -13.93 -9.00 54.82
N THR A 56 -13.98 -9.30 56.12
CA THR A 56 -12.95 -10.12 56.79
C THR A 56 -13.06 -11.59 56.38
N ARG A 57 -14.28 -12.12 56.22
CA ARG A 57 -14.53 -13.50 55.78
C ARG A 57 -14.13 -13.75 54.32
N LEU A 58 -14.36 -12.77 53.44
CA LEU A 58 -13.99 -12.83 52.02
C LEU A 58 -12.47 -12.77 51.79
N GLY A 59 -11.67 -12.55 52.84
CA GLY A 59 -10.23 -12.38 52.75
C GLY A 59 -9.83 -10.94 52.40
N THR A 60 -8.56 -10.63 52.59
CA THR A 60 -8.01 -9.27 52.47
C THR A 60 -8.25 -8.64 51.11
N GLU A 61 -8.19 -9.43 50.04
CA GLU A 61 -8.20 -8.91 48.67
C GLU A 61 -9.62 -8.76 48.07
N ALA A 62 -10.45 -9.81 48.14
CA ALA A 62 -11.85 -9.73 47.73
C ALA A 62 -12.64 -8.79 48.66
N GLY A 63 -12.30 -8.77 49.95
CA GLY A 63 -12.80 -7.79 50.91
C GLY A 63 -12.37 -6.36 50.56
N ALA A 64 -11.12 -6.10 50.16
CA ALA A 64 -10.70 -4.78 49.72
C ALA A 64 -11.44 -4.33 48.46
N THR A 65 -11.67 -5.23 47.50
CA THR A 65 -12.42 -4.94 46.27
C THR A 65 -13.88 -4.63 46.57
N LEU A 66 -14.57 -5.48 47.34
CA LEU A 66 -15.95 -5.23 47.75
C LEU A 66 -16.09 -3.92 48.57
N ARG A 67 -15.09 -3.60 49.40
CA ARG A 67 -15.04 -2.32 50.13
C ARG A 67 -14.99 -1.11 49.18
N ARG A 68 -14.20 -1.19 48.09
CA ARG A 68 -14.16 -0.15 47.05
C ARG A 68 -15.49 -0.02 46.31
N LEU A 69 -16.09 -1.15 45.90
CA LEU A 69 -17.40 -1.20 45.22
C LEU A 69 -18.52 -0.55 46.05
N LEU A 70 -18.53 -0.80 47.36
CA LEU A 70 -19.50 -0.23 48.27
C LEU A 70 -19.23 1.25 48.58
N ALA A 71 -17.97 1.68 48.59
CA ALA A 71 -17.58 3.08 48.81
C ALA A 71 -17.80 3.99 47.58
N SER A 72 -17.66 3.45 46.36
CA SER A 72 -17.94 4.19 45.11
C SER A 72 -19.42 4.57 44.94
N ARG A 73 -20.31 4.03 45.77
CA ARG A 73 -21.74 4.40 45.80
C ARG A 73 -22.00 5.81 46.35
N GLY A 74 -21.02 6.43 47.02
CA GLY A 74 -21.16 7.73 47.69
C GLY A 74 -20.45 8.92 47.02
N ARG A 75 -19.66 8.71 45.96
CA ARG A 75 -18.93 9.80 45.27
C ARG A 75 -19.05 9.65 43.75
N SER A 76 -19.86 10.55 43.17
CA SER A 76 -19.86 11.03 41.77
C SER A 76 -19.88 9.99 40.62
N ARG A 77 -20.56 10.38 39.53
CA ARG A 77 -20.58 9.70 38.23
C ARG A 77 -19.18 9.70 37.56
N THR A 78 -18.19 9.02 38.11
CA THR A 78 -17.01 8.62 37.33
C THR A 78 -17.41 7.42 36.47
N LYS A 79 -17.40 7.60 35.15
CA LYS A 79 -17.74 6.60 34.12
C LYS A 79 -16.87 5.33 34.13
N ALA A 80 -15.79 5.29 34.91
CA ALA A 80 -14.88 4.16 34.92
C ALA A 80 -15.37 3.07 35.90
N PRO A 81 -15.57 1.82 35.44
CA PRO A 81 -15.86 0.72 36.34
C PRO A 81 -14.71 0.54 37.34
N PRO A 82 -15.03 0.10 38.57
CA PRO A 82 -14.05 -0.15 39.62
C PRO A 82 -13.04 -1.23 39.18
N SER A 83 -11.76 -1.03 39.51
CA SER A 83 -10.68 -1.94 39.16
C SER A 83 -10.96 -3.37 39.67
N PRO A 84 -10.94 -4.40 38.81
CA PRO A 84 -11.19 -5.80 39.18
C PRO A 84 -10.22 -6.31 40.27
N GLY A 85 -10.64 -7.31 41.06
CA GLY A 85 -9.74 -8.04 41.94
C GLY A 85 -8.81 -8.98 41.16
N SER A 86 -7.71 -9.44 41.77
CA SER A 86 -6.72 -10.32 41.12
C SER A 86 -7.34 -11.65 40.66
N ALA A 87 -8.31 -12.18 41.43
CA ALA A 87 -9.06 -13.37 41.02
C ALA A 87 -9.84 -13.15 39.71
N LYS A 88 -10.47 -11.98 39.53
CA LYS A 88 -11.19 -11.65 38.29
C LYS A 88 -10.22 -11.41 37.13
N ILE A 89 -9.04 -10.86 37.39
CA ILE A 89 -8.00 -10.71 36.37
C ILE A 89 -7.46 -12.07 35.92
N ARG A 90 -7.24 -12.99 36.86
CA ARG A 90 -6.85 -14.36 36.53
C ARG A 90 -7.92 -15.03 35.67
N GLU A 91 -9.19 -14.92 36.04
CA GLU A 91 -10.31 -15.46 35.25
C GLU A 91 -10.36 -14.88 33.84
N GLU A 92 -10.22 -13.56 33.68
CA GLU A 92 -10.21 -12.93 32.35
C GLU A 92 -8.97 -13.29 31.53
N TRP A 93 -7.82 -13.49 32.17
CA TRP A 93 -6.60 -13.98 31.53
C TRP A 93 -6.75 -15.43 31.05
N GLU A 94 -7.17 -16.33 31.95
CA GLU A 94 -7.43 -17.74 31.63
C GLU A 94 -8.44 -17.85 30.49
N LYS A 95 -9.55 -17.10 30.55
CA LYS A 95 -10.53 -17.10 29.47
C LYS A 95 -9.96 -16.62 28.13
N ALA A 96 -9.20 -15.53 28.12
CA ALA A 96 -8.59 -15.04 26.88
C ALA A 96 -7.55 -16.03 26.33
N TRP A 97 -6.84 -16.74 27.23
CA TRP A 97 -5.86 -17.75 26.88
C TRP A 97 -6.50 -19.03 26.35
N ASP A 98 -7.59 -19.51 26.96
CA ASP A 98 -8.36 -20.66 26.46
C ASP A 98 -8.92 -20.37 25.05
N GLU A 99 -9.42 -19.15 24.81
CA GLU A 99 -9.87 -18.72 23.48
C GLU A 99 -8.72 -18.63 22.47
N TRP A 100 -7.51 -18.25 22.92
CA TRP A 100 -6.31 -18.24 22.08
C TRP A 100 -5.92 -19.67 21.68
N GLU A 101 -5.79 -20.58 22.66
CA GLU A 101 -5.45 -21.99 22.43
C GLU A 101 -6.46 -22.66 21.49
N ALA A 102 -7.75 -22.36 21.62
CA ALA A 102 -8.76 -22.85 20.69
C ALA A 102 -8.53 -22.38 19.24
N CYS A 103 -8.16 -21.11 19.04
CA CYS A 103 -7.84 -20.60 17.70
C CYS A 103 -6.58 -21.27 17.13
N VAL A 104 -5.56 -21.49 17.97
CA VAL A 104 -4.31 -22.15 17.56
C VAL A 104 -4.56 -23.61 17.20
N ALA A 105 -5.31 -24.35 18.01
CA ALA A 105 -5.64 -25.76 17.74
C ALA A 105 -6.40 -25.95 16.42
N GLU A 106 -7.32 -25.03 16.07
CA GLU A 106 -8.03 -25.08 14.79
C GLU A 106 -7.15 -24.69 13.58
N SER A 107 -5.99 -24.08 13.79
CA SER A 107 -5.11 -23.61 12.71
C SER A 107 -4.28 -24.71 12.05
N GLY A 108 -4.07 -25.82 12.76
CA GLY A 108 -3.42 -27.03 12.25
C GLY A 108 -4.39 -28.09 11.71
N ASP A 109 -5.71 -27.83 11.72
CA ASP A 109 -6.74 -28.77 11.26
C ASP A 109 -7.10 -28.54 9.79
N GLU A 110 -6.99 -29.59 8.96
CA GLU A 110 -7.37 -29.57 7.53
C GLU A 110 -8.84 -29.22 7.30
N ASP A 111 -9.72 -29.58 8.25
CA ASP A 111 -11.15 -29.24 8.24
C ASP A 111 -11.45 -28.03 9.15
N GLY A 112 -10.39 -27.39 9.66
CA GLY A 112 -10.45 -26.24 10.55
C GLY A 112 -10.99 -24.98 9.88
N ARG A 113 -11.42 -24.02 10.69
CA ARG A 113 -12.04 -22.77 10.23
C ARG A 113 -11.12 -21.91 9.34
N TYR A 114 -9.80 -22.10 9.44
CA TYR A 114 -8.80 -21.32 8.73
C TYR A 114 -8.30 -21.97 7.44
N VAL A 115 -8.76 -23.18 7.11
CA VAL A 115 -8.48 -23.82 5.83
C VAL A 115 -9.61 -23.51 4.85
N VAL A 116 -9.29 -22.72 3.82
CA VAL A 116 -10.27 -22.17 2.90
C VAL A 116 -10.13 -22.83 1.53
N ARG A 117 -11.28 -23.11 0.91
CA ARG A 117 -11.38 -23.50 -0.49
C ARG A 117 -12.45 -22.66 -1.19
N GLU A 118 -12.04 -21.63 -1.93
CA GLU A 118 -12.97 -20.69 -2.60
C GLU A 118 -13.77 -21.38 -3.71
N HIS A 119 -13.11 -22.25 -4.48
CA HIS A 119 -13.73 -23.04 -5.53
C HIS A 119 -13.44 -24.53 -5.39
N HIS A 120 -14.42 -25.37 -5.73
CA HIS A 120 -14.29 -26.83 -5.58
C HIS A 120 -13.20 -27.48 -6.46
N TRP A 121 -12.65 -26.74 -7.43
CA TRP A 121 -11.54 -27.16 -8.30
C TRP A 121 -10.18 -26.63 -7.84
N GLU A 122 -10.14 -25.81 -6.78
CA GLU A 122 -8.91 -25.27 -6.20
C GLU A 122 -8.46 -26.14 -5.03
N GLU A 123 -7.14 -26.20 -4.84
CA GLU A 123 -6.55 -26.81 -3.67
C GLU A 123 -6.83 -25.90 -2.46
N PRO A 124 -7.25 -26.47 -1.32
CA PRO A 124 -7.45 -25.69 -0.11
C PRO A 124 -6.12 -25.12 0.38
N TYR A 125 -6.17 -23.94 1.00
CA TYR A 125 -5.01 -23.25 1.53
C TYR A 125 -5.31 -22.65 2.90
N LEU A 126 -4.27 -22.43 3.69
CA LEU A 126 -4.37 -21.74 4.97
C LEU A 126 -4.61 -20.25 4.76
N ASP A 127 -5.71 -19.73 5.28
CA ASP A 127 -5.95 -18.29 5.43
C ASP A 127 -5.38 -17.79 6.78
N GLY A 128 -4.05 -17.64 6.82
CA GLY A 128 -3.36 -17.13 8.01
C GLY A 128 -3.71 -15.68 8.35
N SER A 129 -4.26 -14.91 7.40
CA SER A 129 -4.76 -13.56 7.66
C SER A 129 -6.03 -13.58 8.52
N SER A 130 -6.95 -14.52 8.28
CA SER A 130 -8.13 -14.70 9.14
C SER A 130 -7.75 -15.17 10.55
N LEU A 131 -6.77 -16.07 10.68
CA LEU A 131 -6.25 -16.47 11.98
C LEU A 131 -5.67 -15.27 12.74
N ALA A 132 -4.81 -14.49 12.11
CA ALA A 132 -4.26 -13.27 12.71
C ALA A 132 -5.36 -12.28 13.13
N GLN A 133 -6.42 -12.12 12.33
CA GLN A 133 -7.56 -11.26 12.65
C GLN A 133 -8.35 -11.71 13.90
N ASP A 134 -8.42 -13.01 14.17
CA ASP A 134 -9.08 -13.54 15.37
C ASP A 134 -8.17 -13.46 16.60
N LEU A 135 -6.84 -13.61 16.43
CA LEU A 135 -5.86 -13.49 17.51
C LEU A 135 -5.67 -12.03 18.00
N GLU A 136 -5.79 -11.03 17.12
CA GLU A 136 -5.56 -9.62 17.46
C GLU A 136 -6.51 -9.08 18.56
N PRO A 137 -7.85 -9.29 18.50
CA PRO A 137 -8.76 -8.90 19.58
C PRO A 137 -8.48 -9.61 20.92
N LEU A 138 -8.04 -10.87 20.88
CA LEU A 138 -7.67 -11.62 22.08
C LEU A 138 -6.41 -11.02 22.72
N ALA A 139 -5.39 -10.74 21.92
CA ALA A 139 -4.18 -10.04 22.37
C ALA A 139 -4.52 -8.65 22.92
N ALA A 140 -5.42 -7.89 22.29
CA ALA A 140 -5.86 -6.60 22.80
C ALA A 140 -6.51 -6.71 24.19
N ARG A 141 -7.29 -7.76 24.46
CA ARG A 141 -7.86 -8.05 25.79
C ARG A 141 -6.76 -8.41 26.79
N MET A 142 -5.84 -9.30 26.42
CA MET A 142 -4.71 -9.69 27.26
C MET A 142 -3.85 -8.47 27.64
N ARG A 143 -3.54 -7.60 26.67
CA ARG A 143 -2.72 -6.40 26.86
C ARG A 143 -3.26 -5.47 27.94
N GLN A 144 -4.58 -5.33 28.06
CA GLN A 144 -5.21 -4.47 29.07
C GLN A 144 -4.95 -4.93 30.50
N ILE A 145 -4.77 -6.24 30.70
CA ILE A 145 -4.57 -6.86 32.02
C ILE A 145 -3.13 -7.35 32.24
N LEU A 146 -2.32 -7.44 31.18
CA LEU A 146 -0.95 -7.96 31.15
C LEU A 146 -0.10 -7.41 32.29
N ASN A 147 -0.16 -6.09 32.51
CA ASN A 147 0.63 -5.44 33.56
C ASN A 147 0.36 -6.02 34.94
N ARG A 148 -0.93 -6.22 35.27
CA ARG A 148 -1.33 -6.75 36.57
C ARG A 148 -1.06 -8.24 36.68
N VAL A 149 -1.32 -9.00 35.60
CA VAL A 149 -0.98 -10.44 35.54
C VAL A 149 0.49 -10.68 35.87
N MET A 150 1.37 -9.88 35.27
CA MET A 150 2.80 -9.97 35.54
C MET A 150 3.16 -9.50 36.95
N ASP A 151 2.67 -8.34 37.39
CA ASP A 151 3.07 -7.73 38.69
C ASP A 151 2.55 -8.53 39.89
N GLU A 152 1.38 -9.16 39.75
CA GLU A 152 0.76 -10.01 40.79
C GLU A 152 1.17 -11.49 40.66
N GLY A 153 1.96 -11.85 39.64
CA GLY A 153 2.45 -13.22 39.42
C GLY A 153 1.32 -14.22 39.16
N LEU A 154 0.30 -13.83 38.40
CA LEU A 154 -0.91 -14.64 38.21
C LEU A 154 -0.71 -15.78 37.21
N ALA A 155 0.29 -15.70 36.34
CA ALA A 155 0.66 -16.70 35.34
C ALA A 155 2.21 -16.87 35.30
N PRO A 156 2.82 -17.52 36.30
CA PRO A 156 4.28 -17.58 36.44
C PRO A 156 4.98 -18.47 35.42
N GLU A 157 4.30 -19.50 34.92
CA GLU A 157 4.84 -20.47 33.94
C GLU A 157 4.61 -20.02 32.48
N PHE A 158 3.94 -18.89 32.28
CA PHE A 158 3.54 -18.44 30.96
C PHE A 158 4.69 -17.79 30.18
N SER A 159 4.84 -18.13 28.90
CA SER A 159 5.77 -17.49 27.98
C SER A 159 5.08 -17.15 26.66
N PHE A 160 5.04 -15.85 26.34
CA PHE A 160 4.56 -15.42 25.02
C PHE A 160 5.48 -15.90 23.90
N LEU A 161 6.78 -16.02 24.14
CA LEU A 161 7.71 -16.53 23.13
C LEU A 161 7.37 -17.99 22.79
N ALA A 162 7.18 -18.84 23.81
CA ALA A 162 6.77 -20.22 23.60
C ALA A 162 5.39 -20.32 22.92
N ALA A 163 4.45 -19.44 23.27
CA ALA A 163 3.13 -19.39 22.63
C ALA A 163 3.20 -19.12 21.11
N ILE A 164 4.13 -18.26 20.67
CA ILE A 164 4.33 -17.98 19.24
C ILE A 164 5.06 -19.12 18.55
N GLU A 165 6.03 -19.75 19.21
CA GLU A 165 6.70 -20.95 18.68
C GLU A 165 5.73 -22.13 18.54
N GLU A 166 4.82 -22.30 19.50
CA GLU A 166 3.76 -23.31 19.47
C GLU A 166 2.77 -23.04 18.34
N LEU A 167 2.35 -21.78 18.14
CA LEU A 167 1.53 -21.40 16.99
C LEU A 167 2.19 -21.75 15.65
N ASP A 168 3.46 -21.40 15.46
CA ASP A 168 4.19 -21.72 14.22
C ASP A 168 4.33 -23.24 14.03
N SER A 169 4.61 -23.96 15.11
CA SER A 169 4.71 -25.43 15.11
C SER A 169 3.37 -26.12 14.81
N GLU A 170 2.28 -25.64 15.39
CA GLU A 170 0.95 -26.24 15.22
C GLU A 170 0.50 -26.12 13.76
N ILE A 171 0.69 -24.95 13.16
CA ILE A 171 0.40 -24.76 11.73
C ILE A 171 1.34 -25.60 10.86
N GLY A 172 2.65 -25.58 11.17
CA GLY A 172 3.66 -26.24 10.34
C GLY A 172 3.66 -27.77 10.42
N SER A 173 3.13 -28.36 11.50
CA SER A 173 3.07 -29.81 11.70
C SER A 173 1.67 -30.39 11.61
N GLY A 174 0.62 -29.58 11.85
CA GLY A 174 -0.77 -30.00 11.76
C GLY A 174 -1.24 -30.16 10.30
N LEU A 175 -0.76 -29.30 9.40
CA LEU A 175 -1.19 -29.31 8.00
C LEU A 175 -0.36 -30.30 7.14
N PRO A 176 -0.96 -30.92 6.09
CA PRO A 176 -0.27 -31.82 5.19
C PRO A 176 0.91 -31.18 4.44
N GLU A 177 1.91 -32.01 4.10
CA GLU A 177 3.10 -31.57 3.35
C GLU A 177 2.80 -30.88 2.01
N TRP A 178 1.67 -31.19 1.37
CA TRP A 178 1.26 -30.55 0.10
C TRP A 178 0.65 -29.17 0.31
N MET A 179 0.18 -28.85 1.52
CA MET A 179 -0.34 -27.55 1.92
C MET A 179 0.75 -26.77 2.66
N ASP A 180 1.91 -26.55 2.00
CA ASP A 180 3.05 -25.88 2.64
C ASP A 180 2.69 -24.41 2.95
N PRO A 181 2.50 -24.04 4.23
CA PRO A 181 2.09 -22.70 4.62
C PRO A 181 3.23 -21.69 4.42
N SER A 182 4.46 -22.16 4.16
CA SER A 182 5.65 -21.35 3.91
C SER A 182 5.69 -20.73 2.50
N PHE A 183 4.87 -21.22 1.55
CA PHE A 183 4.83 -20.69 0.17
C PHE A 183 3.71 -19.66 -0.06
N GLY A 184 2.84 -19.42 0.92
CA GLY A 184 1.76 -18.41 0.90
C GLY A 184 2.07 -17.15 1.71
N ASP A 185 1.03 -16.35 2.02
CA ASP A 185 1.13 -15.10 2.82
C ASP A 185 1.47 -15.34 4.31
N GLY A 186 1.63 -16.60 4.73
CA GLY A 186 1.89 -16.99 6.10
C GLY A 186 0.80 -16.54 7.08
N CYS A 187 1.17 -16.37 8.34
CA CYS A 187 0.34 -15.79 9.39
C CYS A 187 0.97 -14.46 9.87
N PRO A 188 0.61 -13.31 9.28
CA PRO A 188 1.15 -12.02 9.66
C PRO A 188 0.48 -11.51 10.94
N LEU A 189 1.13 -11.68 12.08
CA LEU A 189 0.64 -11.20 13.37
C LEU A 189 0.66 -9.67 13.41
N GLY A 190 -0.43 -9.10 13.90
CA GLY A 190 -0.62 -7.67 13.94
C GLY A 190 0.04 -6.98 15.14
N PRO A 191 -0.30 -5.71 15.35
CA PRO A 191 0.33 -4.86 16.35
C PRO A 191 -0.02 -5.24 17.80
N GLU A 192 -1.19 -5.83 18.08
CA GLU A 192 -1.57 -6.18 19.45
C GLU A 192 -0.88 -7.45 19.92
N VAL A 193 -0.82 -8.50 19.08
CA VAL A 193 -0.08 -9.73 19.39
C VAL A 193 1.41 -9.42 19.56
N THR A 194 1.99 -8.72 18.57
CA THR A 194 3.40 -8.32 18.62
C THR A 194 3.68 -7.42 19.83
N GLY A 195 2.73 -6.54 20.19
CA GLY A 195 2.82 -5.68 21.36
C GLY A 195 2.83 -6.44 22.68
N CYS A 196 1.95 -7.43 22.86
CA CYS A 196 1.90 -8.31 24.02
C CYS A 196 3.22 -9.07 24.22
N LEU A 197 3.73 -9.67 23.14
CA LEU A 197 5.02 -10.37 23.15
C LEU A 197 6.14 -9.44 23.65
N LEU A 198 6.27 -8.26 23.04
CA LEU A 198 7.35 -7.31 23.38
C LEU A 198 7.23 -6.80 24.83
N GLU A 199 6.03 -6.46 25.28
CA GLU A 199 5.80 -5.95 26.64
C GLU A 199 6.10 -7.03 27.71
N TRP A 200 5.64 -8.26 27.49
CA TRP A 200 5.89 -9.37 28.40
C TRP A 200 7.37 -9.71 28.49
N GLU A 201 7.99 -9.98 27.34
CA GLU A 201 9.38 -10.43 27.24
C GLU A 201 10.36 -9.36 27.75
N TRP A 202 10.04 -8.07 27.56
CA TRP A 202 10.83 -6.98 28.11
C TRP A 202 10.77 -6.92 29.64
N ARG A 203 9.56 -7.05 30.21
CA ARG A 203 9.36 -7.00 31.66
C ARG A 203 9.97 -8.19 32.37
N ALA A 204 9.81 -9.40 31.81
CA ALA A 204 10.43 -10.61 32.32
C ALA A 204 11.96 -10.44 32.39
N ARG A 205 12.59 -10.03 31.29
CA ARG A 205 14.03 -9.74 31.21
C ARG A 205 14.48 -8.67 32.19
N ARG A 206 13.71 -7.59 32.33
CA ARG A 206 14.04 -6.53 33.30
C ARG A 206 14.06 -7.03 34.74
N ARG A 207 13.18 -7.95 35.12
CA ARG A 207 13.16 -8.56 36.47
C ARG A 207 14.38 -9.43 36.71
N GLU A 208 14.85 -10.10 35.66
CA GLU A 208 16.08 -10.90 35.66
C GLU A 208 17.38 -10.07 35.55
N GLY A 209 17.27 -8.74 35.41
CA GLY A 209 18.43 -7.86 35.21
C GLY A 209 19.07 -7.97 33.83
N ARG A 210 18.38 -8.55 32.84
CA ARG A 210 18.84 -8.65 31.46
C ARG A 210 18.68 -7.33 30.70
N SER A 211 19.46 -7.18 29.65
CA SER A 211 19.52 -5.98 28.83
C SER A 211 18.45 -5.94 27.75
N ALA A 212 18.23 -4.76 27.16
CA ALA A 212 17.36 -4.62 25.99
C ALA A 212 17.90 -5.33 24.73
N LEU A 213 19.22 -5.59 24.68
CA LEU A 213 19.80 -6.43 23.63
C LEU A 213 19.29 -7.88 23.74
N ASP A 214 19.21 -8.42 24.96
CA ASP A 214 18.71 -9.78 25.18
C ASP A 214 17.25 -9.96 24.73
N LEU A 215 16.47 -8.87 24.73
CA LEU A 215 15.14 -8.83 24.13
C LEU A 215 15.25 -8.86 22.60
N ALA A 216 16.02 -7.94 22.01
CA ALA A 216 16.17 -7.85 20.56
C ALA A 216 16.69 -9.17 19.94
N ASP A 217 17.68 -9.80 20.56
CA ASP A 217 18.22 -11.09 20.17
C ASP A 217 17.17 -12.20 20.24
N ALA A 218 16.32 -12.20 21.27
CA ALA A 218 15.27 -13.21 21.42
C ALA A 218 14.17 -13.06 20.36
N ILE A 219 13.72 -11.83 20.11
CA ILE A 219 12.75 -11.56 19.04
C ILE A 219 13.34 -11.93 17.67
N ARG A 220 14.62 -11.61 17.42
CA ARG A 220 15.25 -11.98 16.16
C ARG A 220 15.41 -13.49 16.00
N ARG A 221 15.76 -14.22 17.07
CA ARG A 221 15.81 -15.69 17.03
C ARG A 221 14.44 -16.29 16.75
N LEU A 222 13.39 -15.76 17.36
CA LEU A 222 12.01 -16.18 17.09
C LEU A 222 11.63 -15.98 15.62
N GLU A 223 11.93 -14.81 15.04
CA GLU A 223 11.68 -14.55 13.62
C GLU A 223 12.59 -15.37 12.66
N VAL A 224 13.67 -15.99 13.15
CA VAL A 224 14.48 -16.93 12.36
C VAL A 224 13.91 -18.34 12.44
N SER A 225 13.40 -18.73 13.62
CA SER A 225 12.83 -20.07 13.82
C SER A 225 11.42 -20.18 13.27
N ALA A 226 10.62 -19.11 13.34
CA ALA A 226 9.27 -19.06 12.81
C ALA A 226 9.31 -19.01 11.28
N ARG A 227 8.70 -19.99 10.62
CA ARG A 227 8.67 -20.09 9.16
C ARG A 227 7.39 -19.55 8.54
N ILE A 228 6.30 -19.61 9.30
CA ILE A 228 4.94 -19.32 8.84
C ILE A 228 4.45 -18.03 9.48
N VAL A 229 4.76 -17.86 10.76
CA VAL A 229 4.38 -16.70 11.54
C VAL A 229 5.36 -15.55 11.32
N SER A 230 4.84 -14.34 11.07
CA SER A 230 5.65 -13.12 11.01
C SER A 230 5.14 -12.06 11.98
N LEU A 231 6.06 -11.27 12.54
CA LEU A 231 5.75 -10.22 13.50
C LEU A 231 5.59 -8.85 12.83
N ASP A 232 4.81 -7.96 13.45
CA ASP A 232 4.64 -6.60 12.96
C ASP A 232 5.92 -5.75 13.18
N ALA A 233 6.70 -5.60 12.11
CA ALA A 233 7.97 -4.88 12.12
C ALA A 233 7.84 -3.41 12.59
N ASP A 234 6.73 -2.75 12.27
CA ASP A 234 6.48 -1.38 12.69
C ASP A 234 6.25 -1.26 14.20
N THR A 235 5.60 -2.25 14.81
CA THR A 235 5.41 -2.34 16.26
C THR A 235 6.72 -2.65 16.97
N ILE A 236 7.53 -3.56 16.46
CA ILE A 236 8.90 -3.78 16.97
C ILE A 236 9.69 -2.48 16.94
N ALA A 237 9.69 -1.77 15.80
CA ALA A 237 10.40 -0.52 15.64
C ALA A 237 9.88 0.58 16.58
N ARG A 238 8.57 0.67 16.78
CA ARG A 238 7.96 1.64 17.70
C ARG A 238 8.31 1.33 19.15
N PHE A 239 8.30 0.06 19.53
CA PHE A 239 8.65 -0.39 20.87
C PHE A 239 10.10 -0.07 21.21
N ILE A 240 11.05 -0.46 20.35
CA ILE A 240 12.49 -0.21 20.59
C ILE A 240 12.78 1.30 20.68
N ARG A 241 12.14 2.12 19.84
CA ARG A 241 12.25 3.58 19.91
C ARG A 241 11.62 4.19 21.17
N GLY A 242 10.67 3.50 21.79
CA GLY A 242 10.03 3.91 23.04
C GLY A 242 10.81 3.51 24.30
N LEU A 243 11.85 2.69 24.19
CA LEU A 243 12.72 2.35 25.31
C LEU A 243 13.52 3.56 25.81
N GLY A 244 14.05 3.50 27.03
CA GLY A 244 14.92 4.54 27.57
C GLY A 244 16.23 4.68 26.79
N ASP A 245 16.90 5.81 26.97
CA ASP A 245 18.11 6.14 26.21
C ASP A 245 19.25 5.12 26.45
N ALA A 246 19.38 4.61 27.68
CA ALA A 246 20.39 3.60 28.02
C ALA A 246 20.10 2.26 27.31
N GLU A 247 18.84 1.85 27.28
CA GLU A 247 18.38 0.64 26.61
C GLU A 247 18.56 0.72 25.10
N GLN A 248 18.19 1.85 24.48
CA GLN A 248 18.40 2.10 23.05
C GLN A 248 19.89 1.99 22.66
N GLN A 249 20.78 2.57 23.47
CA GLN A 249 22.22 2.45 23.23
C GLN A 249 22.73 1.03 23.43
N ALA A 250 22.19 0.28 24.39
CA ALA A 250 22.54 -1.12 24.61
C ALA A 250 22.14 -1.99 23.40
N VAL A 251 20.93 -1.79 22.85
CA VAL A 251 20.49 -2.46 21.62
C VAL A 251 21.42 -2.12 20.46
N LEU A 252 21.73 -0.84 20.23
CA LEU A 252 22.62 -0.44 19.14
C LEU A 252 24.00 -1.08 19.24
N ARG A 253 24.66 -0.95 20.39
CA ARG A 253 26.00 -1.51 20.61
C ARG A 253 26.00 -3.03 20.52
N GLY A 254 24.95 -3.66 21.03
CA GLY A 254 24.77 -5.10 20.98
C GLY A 254 24.62 -5.63 19.57
N ILE A 255 23.73 -5.03 18.78
CA ILE A 255 23.56 -5.39 17.36
C ILE A 255 24.86 -5.15 16.58
N ALA A 256 25.54 -4.02 16.81
CA ALA A 256 26.81 -3.72 16.15
C ALA A 256 27.90 -4.75 16.49
N ALA A 257 28.00 -5.20 17.75
CA ALA A 257 28.95 -6.22 18.19
C ALA A 257 28.66 -7.61 17.60
N HIS A 258 27.38 -7.93 17.36
CA HIS A 258 26.95 -9.22 16.79
C HIS A 258 26.64 -9.15 15.29
N ARG A 259 27.07 -8.09 14.60
CA ARG A 259 26.77 -7.85 13.18
C ARG A 259 27.23 -8.98 12.25
N SER A 260 28.25 -9.75 12.66
CA SER A 260 28.75 -10.91 11.92
C SER A 260 28.03 -12.22 12.24
N ALA A 261 27.16 -12.27 13.24
CA ALA A 261 26.33 -13.44 13.52
C ALA A 261 25.31 -13.62 12.39
N SER A 262 25.10 -14.85 11.91
CA SER A 262 24.29 -15.13 10.71
C SER A 262 22.89 -14.49 10.74
N HIS A 263 22.19 -14.59 11.87
CA HIS A 263 20.84 -14.06 12.05
C HIS A 263 20.74 -12.53 12.03
N TRP A 264 21.84 -11.82 12.34
CA TRP A 264 21.94 -10.36 12.25
C TRP A 264 22.51 -9.89 10.91
N ALA A 265 23.50 -10.61 10.37
CA ALA A 265 24.17 -10.25 9.13
C ALA A 265 23.19 -10.16 7.95
N GLU A 266 22.26 -11.10 7.85
CA GLU A 266 21.22 -11.13 6.82
C GLU A 266 20.33 -9.88 6.86
N VAL A 267 19.73 -9.61 8.03
CA VAL A 267 18.77 -8.52 8.19
C VAL A 267 19.43 -7.13 8.16
N LEU A 268 20.71 -7.03 8.53
CA LEU A 268 21.48 -5.78 8.43
C LEU A 268 22.13 -5.57 7.06
N GLY A 269 22.23 -6.62 6.24
CA GLY A 269 22.64 -6.53 4.84
C GLY A 269 21.50 -6.13 3.91
N ALA A 270 20.24 -6.30 4.33
CA ALA A 270 19.05 -5.94 3.57
C ALA A 270 18.49 -4.57 4.01
N ALA A 271 18.69 -3.54 3.20
CA ALA A 271 18.28 -2.17 3.54
C ALA A 271 16.76 -2.00 3.80
N HIS A 272 15.93 -2.87 3.24
CA HIS A 272 14.48 -2.83 3.43
C HIS A 272 14.00 -3.55 4.69
N SER A 273 14.87 -4.31 5.37
CA SER A 273 14.54 -5.02 6.61
C SER A 273 14.11 -4.06 7.72
N GLY A 274 13.12 -4.47 8.51
CA GLY A 274 12.70 -3.73 9.71
C GLY A 274 13.86 -3.50 10.68
N TRP A 275 14.70 -4.51 10.90
CA TRP A 275 15.86 -4.42 11.79
C TRP A 275 16.94 -3.47 11.28
N PHE A 276 17.20 -3.46 9.97
CA PHE A 276 18.09 -2.45 9.39
C PHE A 276 17.57 -1.04 9.64
N LYS A 277 16.28 -0.78 9.42
CA LYS A 277 15.66 0.53 9.67
C LYS A 277 15.76 0.94 11.14
N ILE A 278 15.51 0.01 12.07
CA ILE A 278 15.68 0.23 13.52
C ILE A 278 17.13 0.58 13.83
N HIS A 279 18.08 -0.21 13.33
CA HIS A 279 19.50 0.03 13.50
C HIS A 279 19.92 1.41 12.96
N GLN A 280 19.47 1.80 11.76
CA GLN A 280 19.75 3.12 11.19
C GLN A 280 19.22 4.27 12.04
N VAL A 281 18.00 4.15 12.57
CA VAL A 281 17.42 5.19 13.43
C VAL A 281 18.21 5.34 14.73
N LEU A 282 18.58 4.22 15.36
CA LEU A 282 19.38 4.23 16.58
C LEU A 282 20.79 4.77 16.33
N ALA A 283 21.47 4.30 15.28
CA ALA A 283 22.79 4.76 14.88
C ALA A 283 22.78 6.27 14.61
N ARG A 284 21.79 6.78 13.87
CA ARG A 284 21.68 8.21 13.59
C ARG A 284 21.65 9.08 14.85
N ARG A 285 21.04 8.59 15.93
CA ARG A 285 20.93 9.32 17.20
C ARG A 285 22.17 9.18 18.07
N TRP A 286 22.75 7.99 18.16
CA TRP A 286 23.74 7.64 19.17
C TRP A 286 25.16 7.40 18.63
N ASP A 287 25.29 7.02 17.36
CA ASP A 287 26.56 6.80 16.68
C ASP A 287 26.48 7.26 15.20
N PRO A 288 26.63 8.58 14.93
CA PRO A 288 26.56 9.12 13.58
C PRO A 288 27.60 8.53 12.61
N THR A 289 28.73 8.06 13.12
CA THR A 289 29.80 7.44 12.31
C THR A 289 29.33 6.09 11.78
N LEU A 290 28.76 5.25 12.65
CA LEU A 290 28.18 3.97 12.26
C LEU A 290 27.00 4.15 11.29
N PHE A 291 26.16 5.17 11.52
CA PHE A 291 25.08 5.52 10.60
C PHE A 291 25.61 5.86 9.20
N GLU A 292 26.66 6.69 9.12
CA GLU A 292 27.27 7.08 7.86
C GLU A 292 27.86 5.87 7.11
N GLU A 293 28.67 5.07 7.80
CA GLU A 293 29.31 3.90 7.20
C GLU A 293 28.27 2.90 6.65
N SER A 294 27.29 2.56 7.48
CA SER A 294 26.26 1.59 7.14
C SER A 294 25.33 2.11 6.04
N SER A 295 24.99 3.40 6.04
CA SER A 295 24.23 4.02 4.97
C SER A 295 24.98 3.95 3.64
N ARG A 296 26.27 4.34 3.61
CA ARG A 296 27.10 4.29 2.39
C ARG A 296 27.18 2.90 1.77
N GLN A 297 27.32 1.86 2.59
CA GLN A 297 27.35 0.46 2.15
C GLN A 297 26.04 0.00 1.50
N ASN A 298 24.91 0.63 1.83
CA ASN A 298 23.58 0.16 1.47
C ASN A 298 22.81 1.05 0.49
N ILE A 299 23.41 2.15 -0.02
CA ILE A 299 22.77 3.04 -1.02
C ILE A 299 22.32 2.28 -2.27
N ALA A 300 23.05 1.24 -2.68
CA ALA A 300 22.69 0.42 -3.84
C ALA A 300 21.36 -0.34 -3.64
N HIS A 301 21.02 -0.69 -2.39
CA HIS A 301 19.77 -1.36 -2.04
C HIS A 301 18.66 -0.36 -1.73
N ASP A 302 18.96 0.71 -1.00
CA ASP A 302 18.03 1.79 -0.69
C ASP A 302 18.70 3.15 -0.88
N TRP A 303 18.39 3.79 -2.01
CA TRP A 303 18.95 5.09 -2.39
C TRP A 303 18.58 6.21 -1.43
N THR A 304 17.48 6.08 -0.67
CA THR A 304 17.02 7.13 0.26
C THR A 304 17.99 7.35 1.42
N LEU A 305 18.84 6.36 1.72
CA LEU A 305 19.92 6.45 2.71
C LEU A 305 20.95 7.55 2.38
N ALA A 306 21.08 7.92 1.10
CA ALA A 306 21.97 9.00 0.70
C ALA A 306 21.44 10.39 1.11
N LEU A 307 20.12 10.58 1.23
CA LEU A 307 19.51 11.90 1.48
C LEU A 307 20.05 12.59 2.75
N PRO A 308 20.06 11.95 3.94
CA PRO A 308 20.60 12.58 5.14
C PRO A 308 22.12 12.84 5.05
N LEU A 309 22.89 11.95 4.39
CA LEU A 309 24.34 12.13 4.22
C LEU A 309 24.64 13.33 3.32
N VAL A 310 23.94 13.42 2.18
CA VAL A 310 24.06 14.52 1.23
C VAL A 310 23.65 15.84 1.89
N ALA A 311 22.57 15.85 2.67
CA ALA A 311 22.14 17.04 3.40
C ALA A 311 23.22 17.52 4.37
N ASP A 312 23.91 16.61 5.06
CA ASP A 312 25.01 16.96 5.96
C ASP A 312 26.23 17.53 5.22
N LEU A 313 26.67 16.86 4.14
CA LEU A 313 27.79 17.33 3.31
C LEU A 313 27.50 18.70 2.68
N LEU A 314 26.27 18.94 2.23
CA LEU A 314 25.83 20.24 1.73
C LEU A 314 25.91 21.33 2.80
N ARG A 315 25.56 21.05 4.06
CA ARG A 315 25.73 22.02 5.17
C ARG A 315 27.19 22.37 5.39
N ARG A 316 28.09 21.39 5.23
CA ARG A 316 29.55 21.57 5.33
C ARG A 316 30.19 22.15 4.07
N LYS A 317 29.42 22.37 2.99
CA LYS A 317 29.90 22.76 1.65
C LYS A 317 30.94 21.77 1.05
N ALA A 318 30.90 20.50 1.45
CA ALA A 318 31.75 19.43 0.93
C ALA A 318 31.15 18.86 -0.37
N PHE A 319 31.14 19.67 -1.42
CA PHE A 319 30.46 19.36 -2.69
C PHE A 319 31.13 18.19 -3.44
N ASP A 320 32.45 18.11 -3.37
CA ASP A 320 33.29 17.04 -3.91
C ASP A 320 32.94 15.65 -3.34
N GLN A 321 32.54 15.59 -2.07
CA GLN A 321 32.11 14.36 -1.42
C GLN A 321 30.63 14.05 -1.63
N ALA A 322 29.80 15.09 -1.78
CA ALA A 322 28.36 14.94 -1.99
C ALA A 322 28.01 14.42 -3.39
N GLY A 323 28.73 14.86 -4.42
CA GLY A 323 28.48 14.46 -5.82
C GLY A 323 28.46 12.94 -6.04
N PRO A 324 29.52 12.20 -5.69
CA PRO A 324 29.58 10.75 -5.87
C PRO A 324 28.47 9.98 -5.13
N LEU A 325 28.07 10.45 -3.95
CA LEU A 325 26.95 9.85 -3.20
C LEU A 325 25.62 10.04 -3.92
N ILE A 326 25.39 11.22 -4.49
CA ILE A 326 24.18 11.51 -5.26
C ILE A 326 24.14 10.64 -6.51
N GLU A 327 25.26 10.51 -7.23
CA GLU A 327 25.34 9.66 -8.43
C GLU A 327 25.06 8.19 -8.10
N ALA A 328 25.61 7.67 -7.00
CA ALA A 328 25.32 6.32 -6.53
C ALA A 328 23.83 6.13 -6.19
N ALA A 329 23.22 7.12 -5.51
CA ALA A 329 21.80 7.08 -5.17
C ALA A 329 20.91 7.17 -6.42
N VAL A 330 21.25 8.02 -7.40
CA VAL A 330 20.53 8.11 -8.67
C VAL A 330 20.64 6.80 -9.45
N ARG A 331 21.82 6.16 -9.47
CA ARG A 331 22.00 4.84 -10.10
C ARG A 331 21.08 3.80 -9.48
N ALA A 332 21.01 3.75 -8.15
CA ALA A 332 20.16 2.83 -7.41
C ALA A 332 18.66 3.12 -7.60
N LEU A 333 18.25 4.40 -7.53
CA LEU A 333 16.89 4.85 -7.84
C LEU A 333 16.44 4.38 -9.22
N LEU A 334 17.34 4.50 -10.21
CA LEU A 334 17.05 4.18 -11.60
C LEU A 334 17.25 2.70 -11.95
N ARG A 335 17.73 1.88 -11.00
CA ARG A 335 18.09 0.47 -11.19
C ARG A 335 18.98 0.23 -12.42
N LEU A 336 19.96 1.11 -12.63
CA LEU A 336 20.87 1.02 -13.78
C LEU A 336 21.83 -0.16 -13.61
N GLU A 337 22.12 -0.84 -14.71
CA GLU A 337 23.11 -1.92 -14.74
C GLU A 337 24.55 -1.38 -14.55
N THR A 338 25.48 -2.27 -14.22
CA THR A 338 26.90 -1.91 -14.07
C THR A 338 27.45 -1.37 -15.39
N GLY A 339 27.90 -0.11 -15.39
CA GLY A 339 28.42 0.58 -16.57
C GLY A 339 27.40 1.48 -17.26
N GLU A 340 26.11 1.35 -16.94
CA GLU A 340 25.10 2.32 -17.37
C GLU A 340 25.19 3.61 -16.56
N THR A 341 24.91 4.73 -17.23
CA THR A 341 24.85 6.06 -16.61
C THR A 341 23.62 6.78 -17.11
N TRP A 342 23.07 7.65 -16.26
CA TRP A 342 22.02 8.57 -16.64
C TRP A 342 22.57 9.98 -16.59
N ASP A 343 22.48 10.69 -17.72
CA ASP A 343 22.87 12.09 -17.80
C ASP A 343 21.62 12.98 -17.73
N PRO A 344 21.47 13.81 -16.66
CA PRO A 344 20.35 14.74 -16.54
C PRO A 344 20.32 15.82 -17.62
N ARG A 345 21.39 15.98 -18.41
CA ARG A 345 21.45 16.92 -19.56
C ARG A 345 20.86 16.35 -20.84
N GLU A 346 20.67 15.03 -20.91
CA GLU A 346 20.30 14.33 -22.15
C GLU A 346 18.86 13.81 -22.10
N THR A 347 18.43 13.26 -20.97
CA THR A 347 17.10 12.63 -20.83
C THR A 347 16.42 13.02 -19.52
N LEU A 348 15.10 13.16 -19.55
CA LEU A 348 14.28 13.46 -18.39
C LEU A 348 14.13 12.25 -17.49
N LEU A 349 14.26 12.48 -16.19
CA LEU A 349 14.06 11.45 -15.18
C LEU A 349 12.66 10.81 -15.31
N ILE A 350 11.65 11.67 -15.54
CA ILE A 350 10.24 11.27 -15.61
C ILE A 350 9.86 10.52 -16.90
N ALA A 351 10.75 10.46 -17.90
CA ALA A 351 10.52 9.64 -19.10
C ALA A 351 10.58 8.13 -18.78
N ARG A 352 11.12 7.74 -17.61
CA ARG A 352 11.17 6.34 -17.18
C ARG A 352 9.82 5.92 -16.57
N PRO A 353 9.20 4.82 -17.06
CA PRO A 353 7.87 4.36 -16.62
C PRO A 353 7.78 4.09 -15.11
N GLY A 354 8.79 3.45 -14.53
CA GLY A 354 8.79 3.10 -13.10
C GLY A 354 8.73 4.29 -12.14
N LEU A 355 8.88 5.53 -12.64
CA LEU A 355 8.74 6.77 -11.87
C LEU A 355 7.39 7.48 -12.13
N ARG A 356 6.57 6.98 -13.05
CA ARG A 356 5.22 7.49 -13.38
C ARG A 356 4.09 6.58 -12.89
N ASP A 357 4.33 5.27 -12.82
CA ASP A 357 3.28 4.25 -12.54
C ASP A 357 2.86 4.18 -11.05
N GLY A 358 3.41 5.04 -10.17
CA GLY A 358 3.01 5.20 -8.78
C GLY A 358 2.09 6.41 -8.55
N SER A 359 1.36 6.43 -7.44
CA SER A 359 0.38 7.48 -7.08
C SER A 359 0.98 8.89 -7.01
N ASP A 360 2.30 9.00 -6.83
CA ASP A 360 3.08 10.24 -6.93
C ASP A 360 4.51 9.90 -7.38
N PRO A 361 5.16 10.70 -8.24
CA PRO A 361 6.60 10.58 -8.43
C PRO A 361 7.28 10.86 -7.08
N PRO A 362 8.24 10.02 -6.63
CA PRO A 362 8.73 10.07 -5.26
C PRO A 362 9.30 11.47 -4.96
N ALA A 363 8.67 12.19 -4.02
CA ALA A 363 9.07 13.54 -3.66
C ALA A 363 10.55 13.60 -3.25
N GLU A 364 11.03 12.51 -2.66
CA GLU A 364 12.41 12.22 -2.29
C GLU A 364 13.36 12.25 -3.50
N ALA A 365 12.95 11.77 -4.68
CA ALA A 365 13.80 11.75 -5.87
C ALA A 365 14.06 13.18 -6.37
N PHE A 366 13.04 14.03 -6.34
CA PHE A 366 13.23 15.46 -6.64
C PHE A 366 14.03 16.18 -5.56
N ARG A 367 13.93 15.79 -4.27
CA ARG A 367 14.83 16.31 -3.21
C ARG A 367 16.29 15.92 -3.48
N LEU A 368 16.54 14.72 -4.02
CA LEU A 368 17.88 14.29 -4.44
C LEU A 368 18.40 15.16 -5.61
N LEU A 369 17.59 15.39 -6.65
CA LEU A 369 17.96 16.26 -7.77
C LEU A 369 18.18 17.73 -7.34
N GLU A 370 17.38 18.25 -6.42
CA GLU A 370 17.59 19.59 -5.85
C GLU A 370 18.90 19.70 -5.07
N SER A 371 19.27 18.62 -4.38
CA SER A 371 20.56 18.51 -3.69
C SER A 371 21.70 18.46 -4.70
N TRP A 372 21.54 17.70 -5.79
CA TRP A 372 22.51 17.64 -6.89
C TRP A 372 22.72 19.01 -7.53
N ARG A 373 21.63 19.77 -7.74
CA ARG A 373 21.72 21.13 -8.28
C ARG A 373 22.58 22.04 -7.40
N LYS A 374 22.47 21.93 -6.07
CA LYS A 374 23.30 22.70 -5.14
C LYS A 374 24.77 22.30 -5.23
N VAL A 375 25.06 21.00 -5.34
CA VAL A 375 26.42 20.48 -5.59
C VAL A 375 26.98 21.02 -6.89
N ALA A 376 26.23 20.90 -8.00
CA ALA A 376 26.66 21.37 -9.32
C ALA A 376 26.99 22.87 -9.32
N ARG A 377 26.15 23.71 -8.69
CA ARG A 377 26.45 25.15 -8.52
C ARG A 377 27.71 25.39 -7.68
N GLY A 378 27.87 24.64 -6.59
CA GLY A 378 29.05 24.72 -5.72
C GLY A 378 30.36 24.34 -6.42
N LEU A 379 30.29 23.46 -7.43
CA LEU A 379 31.41 23.02 -8.27
C LEU A 379 31.58 23.84 -9.56
N GLY A 380 30.78 24.88 -9.79
CA GLY A 380 30.84 25.68 -11.03
C GLY A 380 30.36 24.94 -12.29
N GLN A 381 29.53 23.89 -12.14
CA GLN A 381 28.98 23.11 -13.24
C GLN A 381 27.63 23.69 -13.69
N ASP A 382 27.66 24.87 -14.31
CA ASP A 382 26.44 25.67 -14.57
C ASP A 382 25.43 24.98 -15.49
N GLU A 383 25.88 24.29 -16.54
CA GLU A 383 25.00 23.56 -17.46
C GLU A 383 24.27 22.41 -16.73
N LEU A 384 24.98 21.66 -15.87
CA LEU A 384 24.40 20.59 -15.07
C LEU A 384 23.39 21.15 -14.05
N ALA A 385 23.73 22.25 -13.39
CA ALA A 385 22.81 22.91 -12.47
C ALA A 385 21.52 23.38 -13.18
N CYS A 386 21.64 23.94 -14.39
CA CYS A 386 20.52 24.32 -15.23
C CYS A 386 19.67 23.10 -15.64
N ALA A 387 20.32 22.00 -16.01
CA ALA A 387 19.64 20.76 -16.37
C ALA A 387 18.82 20.21 -15.20
N LEU A 388 19.42 20.11 -14.01
CA LEU A 388 18.76 19.62 -12.80
C LEU A 388 17.60 20.53 -12.35
N GLU A 389 17.73 21.84 -12.54
CA GLU A 389 16.64 22.78 -12.30
C GLU A 389 15.45 22.54 -13.23
N LEU A 390 15.72 22.33 -14.52
CA LEU A 390 14.70 21.99 -15.50
C LEU A 390 14.06 20.62 -15.23
N GLN A 391 14.87 19.62 -14.85
CA GLN A 391 14.40 18.27 -14.46
C GLN A 391 13.39 18.33 -13.32
N VAL A 392 13.67 19.11 -12.28
CA VAL A 392 12.75 19.28 -11.13
C VAL A 392 11.49 20.04 -11.54
N ALA A 393 11.63 21.12 -12.31
CA ALA A 393 10.51 21.95 -12.73
C ALA A 393 9.54 21.20 -13.66
N VAL A 394 10.06 20.48 -14.65
CA VAL A 394 9.27 19.66 -15.57
C VAL A 394 8.77 18.41 -14.86
N GLY A 395 9.63 17.67 -14.15
CA GLY A 395 9.27 16.37 -13.56
C GLY A 395 8.09 16.45 -12.59
N ARG A 396 7.99 17.50 -11.77
CA ARG A 396 6.87 17.69 -10.83
C ARG A 396 5.52 17.99 -11.49
N ARG A 397 5.53 18.53 -12.71
CA ARG A 397 4.34 19.02 -13.42
C ARG A 397 4.37 18.65 -14.90
N TRP A 398 4.90 17.47 -15.21
CA TRP A 398 5.23 17.10 -16.59
C TRP A 398 3.99 17.05 -17.49
N ALA A 399 2.85 16.67 -16.91
CA ALA A 399 1.55 16.56 -17.57
C ALA A 399 0.82 17.92 -17.69
N ASP A 400 1.19 18.92 -16.87
CA ASP A 400 0.73 20.30 -17.05
C ASP A 400 1.61 20.99 -18.07
N GLY A 401 1.20 20.87 -19.33
CA GLY A 401 2.03 21.28 -20.44
C GLY A 401 2.34 22.78 -20.49
N ASP A 402 1.48 23.65 -19.95
CA ASP A 402 1.82 25.09 -19.87
C ASP A 402 2.91 25.35 -18.82
N ALA A 403 2.90 24.63 -17.70
CA ALA A 403 3.95 24.72 -16.69
C ALA A 403 5.28 24.15 -17.21
N ALA A 404 5.26 23.03 -17.94
CA ALA A 404 6.44 22.47 -18.59
C ALA A 404 7.02 23.42 -19.64
N LEU A 405 6.20 23.96 -20.55
CA LEU A 405 6.64 24.94 -21.56
C LEU A 405 7.25 26.18 -20.92
N GLU A 406 6.66 26.67 -19.83
CA GLU A 406 7.20 27.79 -19.07
C GLU A 406 8.56 27.47 -18.42
N ALA A 407 8.76 26.26 -17.90
CA ALA A 407 10.06 25.82 -17.41
C ALA A 407 11.13 25.82 -18.52
N PHE A 408 10.79 25.35 -19.73
CA PHE A 408 11.70 25.41 -20.88
C PHE A 408 12.04 26.84 -21.31
N ARG A 409 11.10 27.80 -21.19
CA ARG A 409 11.35 29.21 -21.53
C ARG A 409 12.34 29.88 -20.56
N ARG A 410 12.40 29.43 -19.31
CA ARG A 410 13.29 29.99 -18.28
C ARG A 410 14.75 29.57 -18.42
N VAL A 411 15.04 28.57 -19.25
CA VAL A 411 16.42 28.15 -19.52
C VAL A 411 17.19 29.28 -20.22
N PRO A 412 18.33 29.74 -19.68
CA PRO A 412 19.12 30.80 -20.28
C PRO A 412 19.49 30.54 -21.75
N SER A 413 19.16 31.50 -22.61
CA SER A 413 19.44 31.45 -24.06
C SER A 413 20.31 32.66 -24.45
N PRO A 414 21.33 32.50 -25.30
CA PRO A 414 21.67 31.30 -26.09
C PRO A 414 22.46 30.23 -25.34
N GLN A 415 23.00 30.54 -24.16
CA GLN A 415 24.01 29.73 -23.45
C GLN A 415 23.67 28.24 -23.31
N PHE A 416 22.43 27.89 -22.95
CA PHE A 416 22.00 26.50 -22.73
C PHE A 416 20.90 26.06 -23.70
N ALA A 417 20.86 26.63 -24.91
CA ALA A 417 19.84 26.29 -25.90
C ALA A 417 19.87 24.80 -26.30
N GLY A 418 21.07 24.23 -26.47
CA GLY A 418 21.24 22.81 -26.83
C GLY A 418 20.64 21.86 -25.78
N LEU A 419 20.98 22.07 -24.50
CA LEU A 419 20.39 21.36 -23.35
C LEU A 419 18.86 21.44 -23.36
N ARG A 420 18.31 22.66 -23.48
CA ARG A 420 16.87 22.89 -23.50
C ARG A 420 16.21 22.10 -24.63
N ASP A 421 16.79 22.09 -25.82
CA ASP A 421 16.18 21.46 -26.99
C ASP A 421 16.26 19.92 -26.93
N ARG A 422 17.33 19.35 -26.35
CA ARG A 422 17.42 17.91 -26.06
C ARG A 422 16.34 17.46 -25.07
N LEU A 423 16.26 18.11 -23.89
CA LEU A 423 15.26 17.77 -22.88
C LEU A 423 13.81 18.07 -23.33
N PHE A 424 13.62 19.09 -24.17
CA PHE A 424 12.31 19.36 -24.78
C PHE A 424 11.88 18.23 -25.72
N THR A 425 12.83 17.68 -26.48
CA THR A 425 12.55 16.56 -27.40
C THR A 425 12.10 15.34 -26.62
N ASP A 426 12.77 15.04 -25.50
CA ASP A 426 12.41 13.92 -24.62
C ASP A 426 11.03 14.13 -23.96
N TRP A 427 10.75 15.32 -23.43
CA TRP A 427 9.42 15.67 -22.91
C TRP A 427 8.32 15.55 -23.97
N ARG A 428 8.59 16.00 -25.19
CA ARG A 428 7.64 15.95 -26.30
C ARG A 428 7.31 14.50 -26.66
N SER A 429 8.29 13.61 -26.65
CA SER A 429 8.09 12.17 -26.85
C SER A 429 7.28 11.53 -25.73
N LEU A 430 7.53 11.94 -24.47
CA LEU A 430 6.73 11.52 -23.32
C LEU A 430 5.24 11.91 -23.48
N VAL A 431 4.95 13.13 -23.93
CA VAL A 431 3.55 13.57 -24.18
C VAL A 431 2.88 12.71 -25.26
N VAL A 432 3.62 12.31 -26.31
CA VAL A 432 3.12 11.43 -27.37
C VAL A 432 2.79 10.05 -26.80
N GLU A 433 3.71 9.48 -26.04
CA GLU A 433 3.56 8.18 -25.41
C GLU A 433 2.33 8.10 -24.51
N GLU A 434 2.10 9.12 -23.69
CA GLU A 434 0.95 9.19 -22.78
C GLU A 434 -0.37 9.47 -23.53
N THR A 435 -0.28 10.13 -24.68
CA THR A 435 -1.45 10.39 -25.53
C THR A 435 -1.87 9.14 -26.31
N LEU A 436 -0.91 8.42 -26.89
CA LEU A 436 -1.15 7.36 -27.87
C LEU A 436 -0.83 5.95 -27.38
N GLY A 437 -0.24 5.82 -26.19
CA GLY A 437 0.26 4.56 -25.62
C GLY A 437 1.63 4.18 -26.15
N ARG A 438 2.30 3.26 -25.44
CA ARG A 438 3.52 2.60 -25.92
C ARG A 438 3.18 1.47 -26.87
N GLU A 439 3.88 1.41 -27.99
CA GLU A 439 3.97 0.19 -28.79
C GLU A 439 5.13 -0.68 -28.29
N ALA A 440 4.93 -2.01 -28.29
CA ALA A 440 5.92 -2.97 -27.80
C ALA A 440 7.25 -2.90 -28.57
N ASP A 441 7.22 -2.51 -29.85
CA ASP A 441 8.36 -2.54 -30.76
C ASP A 441 9.21 -1.25 -30.78
N ARG A 442 9.01 -0.32 -29.81
CA ARG A 442 9.69 0.99 -29.72
C ARG A 442 9.57 1.87 -30.99
N ARG A 443 8.65 1.55 -31.91
CA ARG A 443 8.30 2.42 -33.03
C ARG A 443 7.43 3.57 -32.53
N GLU A 444 7.55 4.73 -33.18
CA GLU A 444 6.64 5.83 -32.89
C GLU A 444 5.19 5.39 -33.20
N PRO A 445 4.25 5.64 -32.28
CA PRO A 445 2.87 5.23 -32.47
C PRO A 445 2.28 5.97 -33.69
N PRO A 446 1.44 5.31 -34.51
CA PRO A 446 0.73 5.93 -35.61
C PRO A 446 0.01 7.21 -35.16
N GLY A 447 0.36 8.34 -35.80
CA GLY A 447 -0.18 9.65 -35.44
C GLY A 447 0.64 10.45 -34.42
N SER A 448 1.85 10.00 -34.03
CA SER A 448 2.80 10.80 -33.25
C SER A 448 2.97 12.22 -33.82
N VAL A 449 3.01 12.35 -35.14
CA VAL A 449 3.23 13.58 -35.90
C VAL A 449 2.29 14.73 -35.48
N TRP A 450 0.99 14.47 -35.29
CA TRP A 450 0.08 15.57 -34.92
C TRP A 450 0.29 15.99 -33.46
N VAL A 451 0.65 15.07 -32.57
CA VAL A 451 0.93 15.39 -31.16
C VAL A 451 2.23 16.19 -31.06
N HIS A 452 3.29 15.77 -31.77
CA HIS A 452 4.54 16.54 -31.88
C HIS A 452 4.27 17.95 -32.39
N ALA A 453 3.51 18.07 -33.49
CA ALA A 453 3.18 19.37 -34.08
C ALA A 453 2.34 20.24 -33.14
N LEU A 454 1.44 19.67 -32.33
CA LEU A 454 0.67 20.41 -31.35
C LEU A 454 1.56 21.00 -30.26
N VAL A 455 2.48 20.18 -29.72
CA VAL A 455 3.44 20.61 -28.69
C VAL A 455 4.37 21.70 -29.22
N ASP A 456 4.90 21.51 -30.44
CA ASP A 456 5.77 22.49 -31.10
C ASP A 456 5.03 23.81 -31.37
N ALA A 457 3.77 23.73 -31.83
CA ALA A 457 2.93 24.91 -32.04
C ALA A 457 2.61 25.62 -30.71
N ALA A 458 2.33 24.87 -29.64
CA ALA A 458 2.10 25.43 -28.32
C ALA A 458 3.34 26.15 -27.77
N ARG A 459 4.55 25.65 -28.06
CA ARG A 459 5.82 26.32 -27.73
C ARG A 459 6.02 27.60 -28.53
N ALA A 460 5.68 27.60 -29.82
CA ALA A 460 5.78 28.76 -30.71
C ALA A 460 4.72 29.84 -30.44
N GLY A 461 3.65 29.54 -29.69
CA GLY A 461 2.58 30.48 -29.40
C GLY A 461 1.64 30.66 -30.60
N PRO A 462 1.02 31.85 -30.78
CA PRO A 462 0.05 32.10 -31.86
C PRO A 462 0.58 31.77 -33.27
N ASP A 463 1.88 31.97 -33.50
CA ASP A 463 2.54 31.71 -34.78
C ASP A 463 2.66 30.22 -35.12
N GLY A 464 2.41 29.33 -34.14
CA GLY A 464 2.45 27.89 -34.32
C GLY A 464 1.25 27.31 -35.09
N ALA A 465 0.12 28.02 -35.12
CA ALA A 465 -1.14 27.49 -35.65
C ALA A 465 -1.09 27.08 -37.13
N PRO A 466 -0.45 27.83 -38.05
CA PRO A 466 -0.29 27.41 -39.45
C PRO A 466 0.51 26.11 -39.59
N SER A 467 1.58 25.94 -38.81
CA SER A 467 2.42 24.73 -38.84
C SER A 467 1.63 23.50 -38.37
N PHE A 468 0.87 23.64 -37.28
CA PHE A 468 0.00 22.57 -36.78
C PHE A 468 -1.06 22.16 -37.81
N ARG A 469 -1.78 23.12 -38.42
CA ARG A 469 -2.78 22.82 -39.47
C ARG A 469 -2.16 22.04 -40.63
N ARG A 470 -0.97 22.45 -41.09
CA ARG A 470 -0.26 21.76 -42.17
C ARG A 470 0.09 20.33 -41.79
N ALA A 471 0.62 20.11 -40.59
CA ALA A 471 0.99 18.78 -40.11
C ALA A 471 -0.24 17.86 -40.00
N VAL A 472 -1.34 18.34 -39.41
CA VAL A 472 -2.59 17.56 -39.30
C VAL A 472 -3.13 17.20 -40.68
N ARG A 473 -3.24 18.16 -41.60
CA ARG A 473 -3.73 17.91 -42.97
C ARG A 473 -2.86 16.93 -43.75
N GLN A 474 -1.54 17.01 -43.58
CA GLN A 474 -0.64 16.04 -44.18
C GLN A 474 -0.87 14.65 -43.60
N TRP A 475 -0.90 14.52 -42.28
CA TRP A 475 -1.14 13.25 -41.61
C TRP A 475 -2.50 12.65 -41.97
N LEU A 476 -3.59 13.43 -41.99
CA LEU A 476 -4.91 12.94 -42.40
C LEU A 476 -4.92 12.41 -43.84
N ARG A 477 -4.18 13.06 -44.76
CA ARG A 477 -4.03 12.58 -46.15
C ARG A 477 -3.26 11.27 -46.21
N GLU A 478 -2.23 11.09 -45.40
CA GLU A 478 -1.41 9.88 -45.35
C GLU A 478 -2.16 8.71 -44.69
N ALA A 479 -2.77 8.95 -43.53
CA ALA A 479 -3.58 7.96 -42.82
C ALA A 479 -4.80 7.51 -43.65
N GLY A 480 -5.41 8.42 -44.41
CA GLY A 480 -6.55 8.13 -45.27
C GLY A 480 -6.26 7.41 -46.59
N ARG A 481 -4.99 7.08 -46.89
CA ARG A 481 -4.65 6.40 -48.17
C ARG A 481 -5.17 4.97 -48.25
N ALA A 482 -5.26 4.28 -47.11
CA ALA A 482 -5.65 2.88 -47.06
C ALA A 482 -6.44 2.57 -45.77
N PRO A 483 -7.45 1.68 -45.84
CA PRO A 483 -8.19 1.22 -44.66
C PRO A 483 -7.31 0.75 -43.50
N ALA A 484 -6.25 0.01 -43.80
CA ALA A 484 -5.31 -0.49 -42.79
C ALA A 484 -4.58 0.65 -42.03
N ALA A 485 -4.22 1.73 -42.72
CA ALA A 485 -3.54 2.87 -42.11
C ALA A 485 -4.48 3.66 -41.17
N VAL A 486 -5.77 3.77 -41.52
CA VAL A 486 -6.80 4.37 -40.65
C VAL A 486 -7.02 3.49 -39.41
N GLN A 487 -7.06 2.16 -39.58
CA GLN A 487 -7.18 1.22 -38.45
C GLN A 487 -6.01 1.33 -37.48
N GLN A 488 -4.77 1.36 -37.99
CA GLN A 488 -3.57 1.58 -37.18
C GLN A 488 -3.60 2.93 -36.44
N SER A 489 -4.15 3.96 -37.10
CA SER A 489 -4.25 5.32 -36.53
C SER A 489 -5.52 5.56 -35.70
N ARG A 490 -6.35 4.54 -35.44
CA ARG A 490 -7.69 4.71 -34.86
C ARG A 490 -7.66 5.44 -33.51
N ARG A 491 -6.71 5.12 -32.65
CA ARG A 491 -6.54 5.77 -31.34
C ARG A 491 -6.13 7.24 -31.49
N ALA A 492 -5.15 7.52 -32.35
CA ALA A 492 -4.69 8.88 -32.60
C ALA A 492 -5.79 9.75 -33.22
N LEU A 493 -6.53 9.21 -34.20
CA LEU A 493 -7.65 9.88 -34.83
C LEU A 493 -8.77 10.15 -33.81
N GLY A 494 -9.10 9.16 -32.99
CA GLY A 494 -10.10 9.31 -31.95
C GLY A 494 -9.75 10.37 -30.91
N THR A 495 -8.48 10.38 -30.47
CA THR A 495 -7.96 11.36 -29.52
C THR A 495 -8.01 12.78 -30.09
N LEU A 496 -7.51 12.98 -31.32
CA LEU A 496 -7.58 14.28 -31.99
C LEU A 496 -9.05 14.73 -32.17
N THR A 497 -9.95 13.82 -32.54
CA THR A 497 -11.38 14.12 -32.72
C THR A 497 -11.99 14.67 -31.43
N LEU A 498 -11.73 14.01 -30.30
CA LEU A 498 -12.23 14.43 -28.99
C LEU A 498 -11.59 15.72 -28.49
N ASP A 499 -10.35 16.01 -28.88
CA ASP A 499 -9.66 17.23 -28.49
C ASP A 499 -10.08 18.44 -29.36
N LEU A 500 -10.45 18.22 -30.62
CA LEU A 500 -11.01 19.25 -31.52
C LEU A 500 -12.51 19.50 -31.29
N ASP A 501 -13.25 18.60 -30.63
CA ASP A 501 -14.70 18.71 -30.43
C ASP A 501 -15.11 19.68 -29.30
N VAL A 502 -14.68 20.94 -29.39
CA VAL A 502 -14.86 21.97 -28.35
C VAL A 502 -16.33 22.20 -27.99
N ARG A 503 -17.27 21.97 -28.91
CA ARG A 503 -18.72 22.21 -28.72
C ARG A 503 -19.56 20.93 -28.60
N SER A 504 -18.92 19.78 -28.37
CA SER A 504 -19.64 18.49 -28.34
C SER A 504 -20.49 18.25 -29.60
N SER A 505 -20.01 18.71 -30.75
CA SER A 505 -20.61 18.50 -32.06
C SER A 505 -20.60 17.03 -32.44
N LEU A 506 -19.57 16.27 -32.06
CA LEU A 506 -19.54 14.82 -32.29
C LEU A 506 -20.69 14.13 -31.58
N ARG A 507 -21.00 14.51 -30.34
CA ARG A 507 -22.13 13.94 -29.59
C ARG A 507 -23.47 14.17 -30.28
N ARG A 508 -23.61 15.26 -31.04
CA ARG A 508 -24.81 15.57 -31.84
C ARG A 508 -24.84 14.82 -33.17
N THR A 509 -23.70 14.69 -33.84
CA THR A 509 -23.62 14.01 -35.15
C THR A 509 -23.61 12.49 -35.04
N SER A 510 -22.85 11.94 -34.09
CA SER A 510 -22.77 10.51 -33.81
C SER A 510 -22.55 10.27 -32.31
N PRO A 511 -23.63 10.18 -31.50
CA PRO A 511 -23.51 9.90 -30.08
C PRO A 511 -22.84 8.55 -29.79
N THR A 512 -23.00 7.56 -30.68
CA THR A 512 -22.35 6.26 -30.51
C THR A 512 -20.85 6.35 -30.73
N LEU A 513 -20.39 7.06 -31.78
CA LEU A 513 -18.95 7.28 -31.98
C LEU A 513 -18.36 8.07 -30.81
N HIS A 514 -19.00 9.16 -30.37
CA HIS A 514 -18.53 9.92 -29.21
C HIS A 514 -18.33 9.02 -27.97
N ARG A 515 -19.30 8.14 -27.68
CA ARG A 515 -19.19 7.17 -26.58
C ARG A 515 -18.02 6.22 -26.79
N LEU A 516 -17.90 5.61 -27.97
CA LEU A 516 -16.82 4.68 -28.32
C LEU A 516 -15.43 5.29 -28.12
N LEU A 517 -15.23 6.52 -28.58
CA LEU A 517 -13.94 7.20 -28.44
C LEU A 517 -13.67 7.59 -26.98
N SER A 518 -14.71 7.94 -26.21
CA SER A 518 -14.56 8.40 -24.83
C SER A 518 -14.29 7.27 -23.82
N THR A 519 -14.78 6.06 -24.08
CA THR A 519 -14.68 4.93 -23.13
C THR A 519 -13.49 4.02 -23.37
N ARG A 520 -12.91 4.02 -24.58
CA ARG A 520 -11.88 3.03 -24.96
C ARG A 520 -10.45 3.47 -24.70
N TRP A 521 -10.21 4.76 -24.53
CA TRP A 521 -8.86 5.28 -24.34
C TRP A 521 -8.83 6.23 -23.16
N HIS A 522 -8.24 5.74 -22.08
CA HIS A 522 -7.89 6.56 -20.93
C HIS A 522 -6.56 7.24 -21.24
N ALA A 523 -6.58 8.57 -21.31
CA ALA A 523 -5.38 9.40 -21.32
C ALA A 523 -5.18 10.00 -19.94
N GLU A 524 -3.94 10.29 -19.56
CA GLU A 524 -3.63 11.05 -18.36
C GLU A 524 -4.46 12.38 -18.39
N PRO A 525 -5.26 12.68 -17.34
CA PRO A 525 -6.21 13.78 -17.37
C PRO A 525 -5.60 15.17 -17.62
N ASN A 526 -4.41 15.44 -17.08
CA ASN A 526 -3.70 16.70 -17.21
C ASN A 526 -3.06 16.87 -18.59
N VAL A 527 -2.52 15.81 -19.20
CA VAL A 527 -2.03 15.80 -20.59
C VAL A 527 -3.20 16.13 -21.51
N ARG A 528 -4.35 15.47 -21.33
CA ARG A 528 -5.58 15.78 -22.08
C ARG A 528 -6.02 17.22 -21.90
N ALA A 529 -6.03 17.73 -20.66
CA ALA A 529 -6.40 19.12 -20.38
C ALA A 529 -5.44 20.11 -21.08
N SER A 530 -4.14 19.82 -21.08
CA SER A 530 -3.12 20.62 -21.76
C SER A 530 -3.35 20.65 -23.27
N ARG A 531 -3.54 19.49 -23.92
CA ARG A 531 -3.82 19.42 -25.37
C ARG A 531 -5.05 20.25 -25.77
N ARG A 532 -6.14 20.13 -25.03
CA ARG A 532 -7.39 20.89 -25.29
C ARG A 532 -7.20 22.40 -25.14
N ARG A 533 -6.52 22.84 -24.07
CA ARG A 533 -6.17 24.25 -23.88
C ARG A 533 -5.32 24.78 -25.05
N TRP A 534 -4.38 24.00 -25.55
CA TRP A 534 -3.56 24.40 -26.69
C TRP A 534 -4.36 24.50 -27.99
N ILE A 535 -5.24 23.55 -28.28
CA ILE A 535 -6.14 23.60 -29.44
C ILE A 535 -7.04 24.84 -29.40
N GLU A 536 -7.60 25.14 -28.23
CA GLU A 536 -8.42 26.34 -28.02
C GLU A 536 -7.60 27.61 -28.25
N ARG A 537 -6.43 27.73 -27.60
CA ARG A 537 -5.54 28.89 -27.70
C ARG A 537 -5.02 29.13 -29.12
N LEU A 538 -4.74 28.06 -29.87
CA LEU A 538 -4.29 28.14 -31.26
C LEU A 538 -5.44 28.43 -32.24
N GLY A 539 -6.70 28.32 -31.79
CA GLY A 539 -7.88 28.55 -32.62
C GLY A 539 -7.98 27.57 -33.79
N VAL A 540 -7.59 26.31 -33.59
CA VAL A 540 -7.46 25.28 -34.65
C VAL A 540 -8.64 24.29 -34.71
N ALA A 541 -9.75 24.62 -34.04
CA ALA A 541 -10.99 23.84 -34.08
C ALA A 541 -11.62 23.79 -35.49
N ASP A 542 -11.17 24.65 -36.41
CA ASP A 542 -11.54 24.62 -37.84
C ASP A 542 -11.14 23.31 -38.55
N LEU A 543 -10.25 22.49 -37.95
CA LEU A 543 -9.87 21.18 -38.46
C LEU A 543 -10.92 20.08 -38.19
N PHE A 544 -11.87 20.31 -37.27
CA PHE A 544 -12.85 19.28 -36.87
C PHE A 544 -13.67 18.71 -38.05
N PRO A 545 -14.18 19.52 -39.00
CA PRO A 545 -14.91 19.00 -40.16
C PRO A 545 -14.05 18.09 -41.05
N GLU A 546 -12.75 18.40 -41.23
CA GLU A 546 -11.84 17.57 -42.03
C GLU A 546 -11.60 16.20 -41.39
N VAL A 547 -11.46 16.17 -40.05
CA VAL A 547 -11.34 14.93 -39.28
C VAL A 547 -12.63 14.09 -39.34
N LEU A 548 -13.79 14.73 -39.20
CA LEU A 548 -15.08 14.06 -39.28
C LEU A 548 -15.34 13.48 -40.67
N GLU A 549 -14.90 14.16 -41.73
CA GLU A 549 -15.01 13.66 -43.10
C GLU A 549 -14.14 12.42 -43.33
N LEU A 550 -12.95 12.36 -42.71
CA LEU A 550 -12.13 11.15 -42.72
C LEU A 550 -12.84 9.97 -42.04
N TRP A 551 -13.49 10.21 -40.89
CA TRP A 551 -14.31 9.19 -40.23
C TRP A 551 -15.41 8.69 -41.16
N ARG A 552 -16.19 9.57 -41.79
CA ARG A 552 -17.26 9.16 -42.72
C ARG A 552 -16.74 8.30 -43.86
N ARG A 553 -15.66 8.74 -44.52
CA ARG A 553 -15.06 8.05 -45.66
C ARG A 553 -14.60 6.63 -45.32
N HIS A 554 -14.11 6.41 -44.10
CA HIS A 554 -13.52 5.13 -43.69
C HIS A 554 -14.33 4.37 -42.64
N ALA A 555 -15.50 4.86 -42.22
CA ALA A 555 -16.28 4.27 -41.13
C ALA A 555 -16.58 2.78 -41.38
N ALA A 556 -16.91 2.41 -42.62
CA ALA A 556 -17.17 1.02 -42.99
C ALA A 556 -15.98 0.10 -42.72
N SER A 557 -14.76 0.57 -42.99
CA SER A 557 -13.54 -0.20 -42.77
C SER A 557 -13.14 -0.29 -41.30
N LEU A 558 -13.73 0.53 -40.42
CA LEU A 558 -13.47 0.57 -38.99
C LEU A 558 -14.35 -0.40 -38.20
N VAL A 559 -15.40 -0.93 -38.82
CA VAL A 559 -16.24 -1.97 -38.23
C VAL A 559 -15.45 -3.28 -38.14
N PRO A 560 -15.29 -3.88 -36.94
CA PRO A 560 -14.63 -5.17 -36.79
C PRO A 560 -15.32 -6.27 -37.59
N ASP A 561 -14.53 -7.18 -38.17
CA ASP A 561 -15.06 -8.35 -38.87
C ASP A 561 -15.60 -9.37 -37.85
N PRO A 562 -16.90 -9.77 -37.92
CA PRO A 562 -17.48 -10.78 -37.05
C PRO A 562 -16.76 -12.13 -37.09
N ALA A 563 -16.00 -12.44 -38.14
CA ALA A 563 -15.17 -13.64 -38.22
C ALA A 563 -14.06 -13.65 -37.15
N THR A 564 -13.59 -12.49 -36.72
CA THR A 564 -12.47 -12.31 -35.77
C THR A 564 -12.91 -12.21 -34.31
N ALA A 565 -14.20 -12.30 -34.02
CA ALA A 565 -14.75 -12.17 -32.67
C ALA A 565 -14.41 -13.38 -31.76
N THR A 566 -13.86 -13.10 -30.59
CA THR A 566 -13.55 -14.10 -29.54
C THR A 566 -14.76 -14.36 -28.64
N GLY A 567 -15.05 -15.63 -28.30
CA GLY A 567 -16.03 -15.96 -27.25
C GLY A 567 -17.51 -15.76 -27.61
N SER A 568 -17.88 -15.71 -28.90
CA SER A 568 -19.26 -15.49 -29.38
C SER A 568 -19.89 -14.15 -28.94
N THR A 569 -19.10 -13.19 -28.48
CA THR A 569 -19.54 -11.82 -28.17
C THR A 569 -19.36 -10.92 -29.38
N TYR A 570 -20.39 -10.15 -29.73
CA TYR A 570 -20.41 -9.29 -30.93
C TYR A 570 -20.81 -7.85 -30.58
N ASP A 571 -20.75 -7.48 -29.31
CA ASP A 571 -21.15 -6.15 -28.87
C ASP A 571 -20.24 -5.07 -29.48
N ASP A 572 -18.94 -5.35 -29.63
CA ASP A 572 -18.00 -4.47 -30.33
C ASP A 572 -18.39 -4.23 -31.80
N CYS A 573 -18.72 -5.31 -32.53
CA CYS A 573 -19.22 -5.24 -33.90
C CYS A 573 -20.50 -4.39 -33.97
N ALA A 574 -21.47 -4.63 -33.07
CA ALA A 574 -22.73 -3.91 -33.05
C ALA A 574 -22.57 -2.43 -32.69
N GLU A 575 -21.61 -2.06 -31.85
CA GLU A 575 -21.33 -0.67 -31.51
C GLU A 575 -20.68 0.10 -32.65
N TRP A 576 -19.68 -0.47 -33.31
CA TRP A 576 -19.08 0.16 -34.48
C TRP A 576 -20.06 0.25 -35.64
N LEU A 577 -20.93 -0.75 -35.80
CA LEU A 577 -21.99 -0.72 -36.80
C LEU A 577 -23.04 0.37 -36.51
N ALA A 578 -23.37 0.61 -35.23
CA ALA A 578 -24.23 1.73 -34.84
C ALA A 578 -23.57 3.09 -35.15
N ALA A 579 -22.27 3.24 -34.87
CA ALA A 579 -21.54 4.46 -35.26
C ALA A 579 -21.50 4.64 -36.79
N LEU A 580 -21.35 3.55 -37.56
CA LEU A 580 -21.42 3.59 -39.02
C LEU A 580 -22.78 4.07 -39.50
N PHE A 581 -23.89 3.57 -38.93
CA PHE A 581 -25.24 4.01 -39.29
C PHE A 581 -25.46 5.52 -39.07
N GLU A 582 -24.94 6.06 -37.97
CA GLU A 582 -25.01 7.49 -37.65
C GLU A 582 -24.17 8.37 -38.61
N LEU A 583 -23.04 7.84 -39.12
CA LEU A 583 -22.11 8.58 -39.98
C LEU A 583 -22.40 8.46 -41.47
N ASP A 584 -22.73 7.26 -41.94
CA ASP A 584 -23.01 6.91 -43.33
C ASP A 584 -23.98 5.71 -43.39
N SER A 585 -25.27 6.02 -43.44
CA SER A 585 -26.35 5.03 -43.53
C SER A 585 -26.29 4.18 -44.80
N THR A 586 -25.68 4.69 -45.89
CA THR A 586 -25.56 3.93 -47.14
C THR A 586 -24.45 2.88 -47.02
N ALA A 587 -23.32 3.25 -46.42
CA ALA A 587 -22.26 2.30 -46.11
C ALA A 587 -22.70 1.24 -45.10
N TYR A 588 -23.49 1.63 -44.10
CA TYR A 588 -24.14 0.70 -43.17
C TYR A 588 -24.93 -0.38 -43.91
N GLN A 589 -25.84 0.00 -44.82
CA GLN A 589 -26.67 -0.95 -45.58
C GLN A 589 -25.81 -1.95 -46.37
N ARG A 590 -24.70 -1.48 -46.98
CA ARG A 590 -23.77 -2.36 -47.70
C ARG A 590 -23.10 -3.38 -46.78
N VAL A 591 -22.63 -2.96 -45.60
CA VAL A 591 -21.99 -3.84 -44.62
C VAL A 591 -22.98 -4.88 -44.10
N VAL A 592 -24.19 -4.47 -43.71
CA VAL A 592 -25.23 -5.38 -43.23
C VAL A 592 -25.64 -6.39 -44.29
N HIS A 593 -25.83 -5.95 -45.54
CA HIS A 593 -26.16 -6.85 -46.65
C HIS A 593 -25.06 -7.89 -46.90
N ALA A 594 -23.79 -7.48 -46.86
CA ALA A 594 -22.66 -8.40 -46.98
C ALA A 594 -22.62 -9.41 -45.82
N TRP A 595 -22.84 -8.96 -44.58
CA TRP A 595 -22.91 -9.83 -43.41
C TRP A 595 -24.09 -10.79 -43.44
N ALA A 596 -25.23 -10.40 -44.02
CA ALA A 596 -26.40 -11.25 -44.17
C ALA A 596 -26.08 -12.51 -45.00
N GLY A 597 -25.18 -12.41 -45.99
CA GLY A 597 -24.65 -13.57 -46.71
C GLY A 597 -23.57 -14.32 -45.92
N LEU A 598 -22.49 -13.63 -45.56
CA LEU A 598 -21.27 -14.26 -45.01
C LEU A 598 -21.42 -14.79 -43.58
N HIS A 599 -22.34 -14.22 -42.79
CA HIS A 599 -22.49 -14.48 -41.36
C HIS A 599 -23.93 -14.82 -40.97
N ALA A 600 -24.75 -15.29 -41.92
CA ALA A 600 -26.16 -15.66 -41.72
C ALA A 600 -26.39 -16.56 -40.49
N ARG A 601 -25.47 -17.51 -40.24
CA ARG A 601 -25.59 -18.51 -39.18
C ARG A 601 -25.14 -18.02 -37.79
N ARG A 602 -24.52 -16.83 -37.68
CA ARG A 602 -24.03 -16.27 -36.41
C ARG A 602 -25.17 -15.59 -35.62
N LYS A 603 -26.08 -16.38 -35.04
CA LYS A 603 -27.28 -15.87 -34.33
C LYS A 603 -26.98 -14.80 -33.26
N ASN A 604 -25.86 -14.91 -32.54
CA ASN A 604 -25.47 -13.95 -31.50
C ASN A 604 -25.05 -12.58 -32.06
N LEU A 605 -24.51 -12.52 -33.29
CA LEU A 605 -24.21 -11.27 -33.99
C LEU A 605 -25.50 -10.50 -34.27
N TRP A 606 -26.48 -11.16 -34.90
CA TRP A 606 -27.78 -10.55 -35.22
C TRP A 606 -28.54 -10.11 -33.97
N ARG A 607 -28.51 -10.92 -32.89
CA ARG A 607 -29.05 -10.52 -31.58
C ARG A 607 -28.36 -9.27 -31.01
N ALA A 608 -27.04 -9.13 -31.15
CA ALA A 608 -26.31 -7.94 -30.70
C ALA A 608 -26.71 -6.69 -31.51
N ILE A 609 -26.86 -6.83 -32.84
CA ILE A 609 -27.33 -5.75 -33.72
C ILE A 609 -28.77 -5.33 -33.37
N SER A 610 -29.69 -6.28 -33.21
CA SER A 610 -31.08 -5.99 -32.83
C SER A 610 -31.19 -5.31 -31.46
N ARG A 611 -30.34 -5.67 -30.49
CA ARG A 611 -30.28 -5.01 -29.18
C ARG A 611 -29.95 -3.51 -29.27
N LYS A 612 -29.20 -3.09 -30.31
CA LYS A 612 -28.90 -1.67 -30.58
C LYS A 612 -30.01 -0.96 -31.38
N ARG A 613 -31.12 -1.65 -31.70
CA ARG A 613 -32.27 -1.12 -32.47
C ARG A 613 -31.90 -0.58 -33.87
N LEU A 614 -30.92 -1.21 -34.51
CA LEU A 614 -30.48 -0.83 -35.86
C LEU A 614 -31.38 -1.46 -36.94
N PRO A 615 -31.58 -0.83 -38.11
CA PRO A 615 -32.43 -1.35 -39.19
C PRO A 615 -31.80 -2.57 -39.89
N LEU A 616 -32.42 -3.75 -39.81
CA LEU A 616 -31.96 -4.99 -40.44
C LEU A 616 -32.59 -5.25 -41.81
#